data_AF-A0A8S3QXB1-F1
#
_entry.id   AF-A0A8S3QXB1-F1
#
_cell.length_a   1.000
_cell.length_b   1.000
_cell.length_c   1.000
_cell.angle_alpha   90.00
_cell.angle_beta   90.00
_cell.angle_gamma   90.00
#
_symmetry.space_group_name_H-M   'P 1'
#
loop_
_entity.id
_entity.type
_entity.pdbx_description
1 polymer ?
#
loop_
_entity_poly.entity_id
_entity_poly.type
_entity_poly.pdbx_seq_one_letter_code
_entity_poly.pdbx_strand_id
1 'polypeptide(L)'
;MNFCYSEGQYCVDHALPICFKCITDHRTCNVTTLEKVIDNVKTSEQFLDLESRLGDLLQNIDQIKKDRNSNVTKIEETKTRLVKEIRQKRAEINKRLDNLEKQIIKDLDEKACQNCESIQNVLSSVKEKEIIISKCQENFQNMKQYASDLQTFLGIKEIEIKVYENEQYLQSLK
;
A
#
# COMPACT_ATOMS: atom_id res chain seq x y z
N MET A 1 59.67 7.82 22.82
CA MET A 1 60.73 8.78 22.44
C MET A 1 61.15 9.51 23.70
N ASN A 2 62.38 9.30 24.17
CA ASN A 2 62.92 10.02 25.31
C ASN A 2 63.43 11.38 24.81
N PHE A 3 62.67 12.44 25.08
CA PHE A 3 63.08 13.81 24.77
C PHE A 3 64.20 14.22 25.74
N CYS A 4 65.41 14.43 25.21
CA CYS A 4 66.52 14.99 25.99
C CYS A 4 66.33 16.51 26.12
N TYR A 5 65.74 16.97 27.22
CA TYR A 5 65.48 18.39 27.48
C TYR A 5 66.71 19.18 27.98
N SER A 6 67.91 18.59 27.98
CA SER A 6 69.12 19.26 28.44
C SER A 6 69.80 20.00 27.28
N GLU A 7 69.52 21.30 27.21
CA GLU A 7 70.35 22.37 26.63
C GLU A 7 70.40 22.50 25.09
N GLY A 8 69.49 23.34 24.58
CA GLY A 8 69.86 24.51 23.77
C GLY A 8 69.84 24.38 22.25
N GLN A 9 69.70 23.19 21.65
CA GLN A 9 69.78 23.00 20.19
C GLN A 9 68.51 22.34 19.59
N TYR A 10 68.23 22.67 18.34
CA TYR A 10 67.10 22.17 17.57
C TYR A 10 67.57 21.72 16.19
N CYS A 11 67.25 20.49 15.81
CA CYS A 11 67.50 19.98 14.47
C CYS A 11 66.34 20.36 13.56
N VAL A 12 66.59 21.22 12.56
CA VAL A 12 65.58 21.70 11.62
C VAL A 12 65.09 20.58 10.70
N ASP A 13 66.00 19.75 10.22
CA ASP A 13 65.67 18.69 9.25
C ASP A 13 64.75 17.60 9.83
N HIS A 14 64.86 17.35 11.14
CA HIS A 14 64.07 16.35 11.85
C HIS A 14 62.99 16.94 12.75
N ALA A 15 62.87 18.27 12.79
CA ALA A 15 61.92 19.02 13.60
C ALA A 15 61.86 18.60 15.09
N LEU A 16 63.02 18.42 15.74
CA LEU A 16 63.09 17.96 17.12
C LEU A 16 64.21 18.63 17.94
N PRO A 17 64.00 18.86 19.26
CA PRO A 17 65.04 19.34 20.15
C PRO A 17 66.07 18.24 20.42
N ILE A 18 67.36 18.61 20.40
CA ILE A 18 68.48 17.69 20.63
C ILE A 18 69.39 18.21 21.74
N CYS A 19 70.00 17.31 22.52
CA CYS A 19 71.05 17.68 23.47
C CYS A 19 72.44 17.62 22.81
N PHE A 20 73.46 18.11 23.53
CA PHE A 20 74.85 18.09 23.08
C PHE A 20 75.38 16.69 22.73
N LYS A 21 74.86 15.62 23.35
CA LYS A 21 75.23 14.24 22.99
C LYS A 21 74.61 13.82 21.65
N CYS A 22 73.37 14.20 21.40
CA CYS A 22 72.66 13.84 20.17
C CYS A 22 73.19 14.60 18.94
N ILE A 23 73.88 15.73 19.11
CA ILE A 23 74.44 16.50 17.97
C ILE A 23 75.44 15.68 17.14
N THR A 24 76.10 14.68 17.74
CA THR A 24 77.03 13.81 17.01
C THR A 24 76.34 12.92 16.00
N ASP A 25 75.07 12.60 16.23
CA ASP A 25 74.25 11.78 15.34
C ASP A 25 73.54 12.64 14.28
N HIS A 26 73.56 13.97 14.47
CA HIS A 26 72.98 14.99 13.59
C HIS A 26 74.03 15.88 12.91
N ARG A 27 75.28 15.39 12.76
CA ARG A 27 76.41 16.17 12.19
C ARG A 27 76.17 16.74 10.80
N THR A 28 75.36 16.06 9.99
CA THR A 28 75.00 16.49 8.64
C THR A 28 73.69 17.27 8.58
N CYS A 29 73.01 17.43 9.72
CA CYS A 29 71.73 18.12 9.78
C CYS A 29 71.91 19.60 10.05
N ASN A 30 70.95 20.40 9.62
CA ASN A 30 70.86 21.80 10.00
C ASN A 30 70.43 21.91 11.48
N VAL A 31 71.31 22.43 12.33
CA VAL A 31 71.10 22.58 13.77
C VAL A 31 71.21 24.06 14.14
N THR A 32 70.24 24.57 14.89
CA THR A 32 70.19 25.95 15.40
C THR A 32 69.89 25.96 16.90
N THR A 33 70.01 27.11 17.55
CA THR A 33 69.64 27.20 18.97
C THR A 33 68.13 27.12 19.13
N LEU A 34 67.68 26.39 20.16
CA LEU A 34 66.27 26.27 20.48
C LEU A 34 65.65 27.65 20.75
N GLU A 35 66.40 28.55 21.42
CA GLU A 35 65.99 29.95 21.66
C GLU A 35 65.60 30.67 20.36
N LYS A 36 66.41 30.56 19.30
CA LYS A 36 66.10 31.20 18.00
C LYS A 36 64.87 30.60 17.33
N VAL A 37 64.58 29.33 17.58
CA VAL A 37 63.42 28.63 17.00
C VAL A 37 62.15 28.94 17.76
N ILE A 38 62.21 29.09 19.08
CA ILE A 38 61.04 29.37 19.93
C ILE A 38 60.73 30.86 20.04
N ASP A 39 61.72 31.72 19.76
CA ASP A 39 61.53 33.16 19.83
C ASP A 39 60.46 33.61 18.82
N ASN A 40 59.51 34.40 19.31
CA ASN A 40 58.39 34.93 18.52
C ASN A 40 57.52 33.87 17.80
N VAL A 41 57.59 32.56 18.14
CA VAL A 41 56.77 31.50 17.49
C VAL A 41 55.28 31.78 17.64
N LYS A 42 54.84 32.20 18.82
CA LYS A 42 53.43 32.52 19.10
C LYS A 42 52.92 33.73 18.30
N THR A 43 53.83 34.55 17.80
CA THR A 43 53.54 35.72 16.96
C THR A 43 53.92 35.49 15.49
N SER A 44 54.37 34.27 15.15
CA SER A 44 54.72 33.92 13.78
C SER A 44 53.45 33.75 12.94
N GLU A 45 53.54 34.13 11.66
CA GLU A 45 52.44 33.96 10.70
C GLU A 45 51.97 32.50 10.62
N GLN A 46 52.89 31.54 10.68
CA GLN A 46 52.57 30.11 10.64
C GLN A 46 51.73 29.67 11.85
N PHE A 47 52.02 30.18 13.05
CA PHE A 47 51.25 29.85 14.25
C PHE A 47 49.83 30.44 14.18
N LEU A 48 49.72 31.71 13.75
CA LEU A 48 48.43 32.39 13.61
C LEU A 48 47.58 31.80 12.49
N ASP A 49 48.17 31.41 11.35
CA ASP A 49 47.48 30.68 10.27
C ASP A 49 46.96 29.34 10.79
N LEU A 50 47.80 28.57 11.51
CA LEU A 50 47.39 27.29 12.06
C LEU A 50 46.26 27.44 13.08
N GLU A 51 46.34 28.43 13.97
CA GLU A 51 45.28 28.74 14.93
C GLU A 51 43.96 29.11 14.24
N SER A 52 44.01 29.99 13.23
CA SER A 52 42.85 30.37 12.43
C SER A 52 42.23 29.16 11.73
N ARG A 53 43.05 28.34 11.07
CA ARG A 53 42.59 27.13 10.36
C ARG A 53 41.99 26.10 11.30
N LEU A 54 42.54 25.93 12.50
CA LEU A 54 41.95 25.07 13.53
C LEU A 54 40.59 25.61 13.98
N GLY A 55 40.46 26.92 14.15
CA GLY A 55 39.19 27.59 14.42
C GLY A 55 38.13 27.35 13.33
N ASP A 56 38.50 27.57 12.07
CA ASP A 56 37.62 27.35 10.91
C ASP A 56 37.19 25.89 10.79
N LEU A 57 38.12 24.95 11.01
CA LEU A 57 37.81 23.52 10.99
C LEU A 57 36.81 23.13 12.09
N LEU A 58 36.97 23.66 13.30
CA LEU A 58 36.03 23.40 14.39
C LEU A 58 34.64 23.95 14.07
N GLN A 59 34.56 25.16 13.53
CA GLN A 59 33.28 25.77 13.12
C GLN A 59 32.60 24.94 12.02
N ASN A 60 33.36 24.50 11.01
CA ASN A 60 32.84 23.64 9.94
C ASN A 60 32.34 22.30 10.47
N ILE A 61 33.07 21.67 11.40
CA ILE A 61 32.64 20.43 12.05
C ILE A 61 31.31 20.63 12.76
N ASP A 62 31.13 21.71 13.50
CA ASP A 62 29.89 21.97 14.23
C ASP A 62 28.73 22.30 13.30
N GLN A 63 28.97 22.99 12.19
CA GLN A 63 27.95 23.20 11.16
C GLN A 63 27.51 21.87 10.53
N ILE A 64 28.46 20.99 10.19
CA ILE A 64 28.16 19.65 9.66
C ILE A 64 27.33 18.85 10.67
N LYS A 65 27.67 18.88 11.97
CA LYS A 65 26.87 18.21 13.01
C LYS A 65 25.43 18.72 13.04
N LYS A 66 25.24 20.05 13.02
CA LYS A 66 23.90 20.67 13.01
C LYS A 66 23.11 20.23 11.78
N ASP A 67 23.72 20.28 10.60
CA ASP A 67 23.06 19.91 9.35
C ASP A 67 22.69 18.42 9.34
N ARG A 68 23.56 17.54 9.82
CA ARG A 68 23.29 16.11 9.91
C ARG A 68 22.17 15.82 10.91
N ASN A 69 22.17 16.45 12.07
CA ASN A 69 21.07 16.31 13.04
C ASN A 69 19.74 16.80 12.46
N SER A 70 19.73 17.95 11.78
CA SER A 70 18.51 18.45 11.11
C SER A 70 17.99 17.48 10.06
N ASN A 71 18.89 16.89 9.26
CA ASN A 71 18.52 15.92 8.24
C ASN A 71 17.93 14.64 8.85
N VAL A 72 18.50 14.13 9.94
CA VAL A 72 17.96 12.96 10.65
C VAL A 72 16.53 13.23 11.11
N THR A 73 16.27 14.39 11.73
CA THR A 73 14.92 14.78 12.15
C THR A 73 13.95 14.83 10.96
N LYS A 74 14.34 15.49 9.87
CA LYS A 74 13.50 15.58 8.65
C LYS A 74 13.19 14.20 8.05
N ILE A 75 14.15 13.27 8.10
CA ILE A 75 13.96 11.90 7.61
C ILE A 75 12.91 11.18 8.47
N GLU A 76 13.00 11.25 9.80
CA GLU A 76 12.02 10.60 10.69
C GLU A 76 10.62 11.25 10.59
N GLU A 77 10.54 12.56 10.45
CA GLU A 77 9.28 13.27 10.17
C GLU A 77 8.66 12.80 8.86
N THR A 78 9.47 12.74 7.79
CA THR A 78 9.02 12.29 6.47
C THR A 78 8.54 10.85 6.51
N LYS A 79 9.29 9.96 7.15
CA LYS A 79 8.92 8.55 7.35
C LYS A 79 7.60 8.43 8.10
N THR A 80 7.43 9.18 9.18
CA THR A 80 6.18 9.19 9.97
C THR A 80 4.99 9.66 9.12
N ARG A 81 5.18 10.73 8.34
CA ARG A 81 4.15 11.24 7.43
C ARG A 81 3.76 10.20 6.37
N LEU A 82 4.74 9.59 5.70
CA LEU A 82 4.49 8.58 4.67
C LEU A 82 3.76 7.36 5.23
N VAL A 83 4.15 6.88 6.42
CA VAL A 83 3.45 5.77 7.09
C VAL A 83 1.99 6.12 7.36
N LYS A 84 1.69 7.35 7.78
CA LYS A 84 0.32 7.82 8.00
C LYS A 84 -0.47 7.87 6.70
N GLU A 85 0.10 8.42 5.63
CA GLU A 85 -0.53 8.49 4.31
C GLU A 85 -0.86 7.10 3.76
N ILE A 86 0.07 6.14 3.87
CA ILE A 86 -0.15 4.74 3.46
C ILE A 86 -1.33 4.13 4.23
N ARG A 87 -1.39 4.34 5.56
CA ARG A 87 -2.49 3.83 6.39
C ARG A 87 -3.83 4.45 6.01
N GLN A 88 -3.87 5.76 5.74
CA GLN A 88 -5.08 6.44 5.30
C GLN A 88 -5.56 5.93 3.94
N LYS A 89 -4.65 5.78 2.97
CA LYS A 89 -4.98 5.23 1.65
C LYS A 89 -5.49 3.80 1.72
N ARG A 90 -4.88 2.97 2.58
CA ARG A 90 -5.36 1.60 2.82
C ARG A 90 -6.79 1.59 3.40
N ALA A 91 -7.08 2.46 4.36
CA ALA A 91 -8.42 2.56 4.94
C ALA A 91 -9.47 3.03 3.90
N GLU A 92 -9.09 3.98 3.04
CA GLU A 92 -9.94 4.46 1.93
C GLU A 92 -10.27 3.35 0.93
N ILE A 93 -9.25 2.55 0.53
CA ILE A 93 -9.43 1.40 -0.36
C ILE A 93 -10.37 0.37 0.26
N ASN A 94 -10.12 -0.03 1.51
CA ASN A 94 -10.96 -1.02 2.20
C ASN A 94 -12.42 -0.56 2.26
N LYS A 95 -12.66 0.70 2.66
CA LYS A 95 -14.01 1.26 2.71
C LYS A 95 -14.71 1.22 1.35
N ARG A 96 -13.97 1.46 0.26
CA ARG A 96 -14.52 1.37 -1.10
C ARG A 96 -14.87 -0.06 -1.48
N LEU A 97 -14.04 -1.03 -1.12
CA LEU A 97 -14.31 -2.45 -1.33
C LEU A 97 -15.55 -2.91 -0.55
N ASP A 98 -15.66 -2.54 0.74
CA ASP A 98 -16.82 -2.88 1.57
C ASP A 98 -18.13 -2.31 0.99
N ASN A 99 -18.07 -1.09 0.43
CA ASN A 99 -19.24 -0.48 -0.21
C ASN A 99 -19.62 -1.19 -1.51
N LEU A 100 -18.64 -1.58 -2.32
CA LEU A 100 -18.88 -2.33 -3.56
C LEU A 100 -19.46 -3.71 -3.27
N GLU A 101 -18.92 -4.41 -2.27
CA GLU A 101 -19.44 -5.71 -1.83
C GLU A 101 -20.92 -5.58 -1.42
N LYS A 102 -21.25 -4.60 -0.58
CA LYS A 102 -22.64 -4.35 -0.16
C LYS A 102 -23.58 -4.05 -1.32
N GLN A 103 -23.12 -3.27 -2.30
CA GLN A 103 -23.91 -2.96 -3.50
C GLN A 103 -24.17 -4.22 -4.32
N ILE A 104 -23.13 -5.03 -4.57
CA ILE A 104 -23.25 -6.27 -5.33
C ILE A 104 -24.19 -7.26 -4.63
N ILE A 105 -24.07 -7.43 -3.32
CA ILE A 105 -24.98 -8.30 -2.55
C ILE A 105 -26.42 -7.82 -2.68
N LYS A 106 -26.67 -6.51 -2.52
CA LYS A 106 -28.02 -5.94 -2.66
C LYS A 106 -28.59 -6.18 -4.06
N ASP A 107 -27.81 -5.94 -5.10
CA ASP A 107 -28.23 -6.14 -6.49
C ASP A 107 -28.52 -7.63 -6.79
N LEU A 108 -27.74 -8.54 -6.20
CA LEU A 108 -27.98 -9.98 -6.30
C LEU A 108 -29.27 -10.40 -5.60
N ASP A 109 -29.51 -9.89 -4.38
CA ASP A 109 -30.72 -10.17 -3.62
C ASP A 109 -31.98 -9.66 -4.34
N GLU A 110 -31.92 -8.45 -4.90
CA GLU A 110 -33.02 -7.88 -5.68
C GLU A 110 -33.32 -8.72 -6.93
N LYS A 111 -32.29 -9.12 -7.68
CA LYS A 111 -32.46 -10.00 -8.85
C LYS A 111 -32.96 -11.38 -8.47
N ALA A 112 -32.49 -11.93 -7.36
CA ALA A 112 -32.95 -13.22 -6.86
C ALA A 112 -34.45 -13.14 -6.51
N CYS A 113 -34.88 -12.09 -5.81
CA CYS A 113 -36.28 -11.85 -5.47
C CYS A 113 -37.15 -11.75 -6.73
N GLN A 114 -36.75 -10.92 -7.71
CA GLN A 114 -37.46 -10.76 -8.98
C GLN A 114 -37.58 -12.08 -9.75
N ASN A 115 -36.50 -12.87 -9.80
CA ASN A 115 -36.52 -14.17 -10.45
C ASN A 115 -37.45 -15.15 -9.72
N CYS A 116 -37.39 -15.19 -8.38
CA CYS A 116 -38.28 -16.02 -7.57
C CYS A 116 -39.75 -15.66 -7.78
N GLU A 117 -40.09 -14.38 -7.79
CA GLU A 117 -41.45 -13.89 -8.05
C GLU A 117 -41.91 -14.27 -9.46
N SER A 118 -41.06 -14.07 -10.47
CA SER A 118 -41.36 -14.46 -11.86
C SER A 118 -41.64 -15.95 -11.98
N ILE A 119 -40.80 -16.79 -11.37
CA ILE A 119 -40.97 -18.25 -11.34
C ILE A 119 -42.27 -18.62 -10.60
N GLN A 120 -42.56 -17.99 -9.46
CA GLN A 120 -43.79 -18.24 -8.70
C GLN A 120 -45.05 -17.87 -9.50
N ASN A 121 -45.01 -16.79 -10.26
CA ASN A 121 -46.11 -16.38 -11.14
C ASN A 121 -46.34 -17.44 -12.23
N VAL A 122 -45.27 -17.89 -12.90
CA VAL A 122 -45.36 -18.96 -13.91
C VAL A 122 -45.90 -20.26 -13.30
N LEU A 123 -45.41 -20.67 -12.13
CA LEU A 123 -45.89 -21.86 -11.43
C LEU A 123 -47.38 -21.76 -11.07
N SER A 124 -47.81 -20.58 -10.60
CA SER A 124 -49.21 -20.33 -10.27
C SER A 124 -50.10 -20.43 -11.51
N SER A 125 -49.69 -19.81 -12.62
CA SER A 125 -50.40 -19.93 -13.89
C SER A 125 -50.44 -21.38 -14.38
N VAL A 126 -49.34 -22.12 -14.36
CA VAL A 126 -49.32 -23.54 -14.76
C VAL A 126 -50.27 -24.38 -13.90
N LYS A 127 -50.35 -24.12 -12.59
CA LYS A 127 -51.27 -24.80 -11.68
C LYS A 127 -52.75 -24.51 -12.01
N GLU A 128 -53.08 -23.27 -12.34
CA GLU A 128 -54.44 -22.92 -12.82
C GLU A 128 -54.80 -23.70 -14.10
N LYS A 129 -53.84 -23.83 -15.02
CA LYS A 129 -54.01 -24.57 -16.28
C LYS A 129 -54.20 -26.06 -16.03
N GLU A 130 -53.45 -26.64 -15.10
CA GLU A 130 -53.61 -28.03 -14.65
C GLU A 130 -55.04 -28.30 -14.12
N ILE A 131 -55.58 -27.39 -13.32
CA ILE A 131 -56.96 -27.50 -12.80
C ILE A 131 -57.98 -27.47 -13.95
N ILE A 132 -57.82 -26.54 -14.91
CA ILE A 132 -58.73 -26.43 -16.06
C ILE A 132 -58.69 -27.70 -16.90
N ILE A 133 -57.50 -28.21 -17.22
CA ILE A 133 -57.34 -29.43 -18.02
C ILE A 133 -57.91 -30.65 -17.28
N SER A 134 -57.65 -30.78 -15.98
CA SER A 134 -58.20 -31.85 -15.15
C SER A 134 -59.72 -31.86 -15.17
N LYS A 135 -60.35 -30.68 -15.06
CA LYS A 135 -61.81 -30.55 -15.17
C LYS A 135 -62.34 -30.89 -16.56
N CYS A 136 -61.62 -30.52 -17.62
CA CYS A 136 -61.98 -30.92 -18.98
C CYS A 136 -61.92 -32.45 -19.13
N GLN A 137 -60.90 -33.09 -18.57
CA GLN A 137 -60.77 -34.55 -18.57
C GLN A 137 -61.91 -35.23 -17.82
N GLU A 138 -62.29 -34.74 -16.64
CA GLU A 138 -63.44 -35.24 -15.88
C GLU A 138 -64.75 -35.11 -16.66
N ASN A 139 -65.01 -33.92 -17.23
CA ASN A 139 -66.19 -33.68 -18.07
C ASN A 139 -66.24 -34.62 -19.28
N PHE A 140 -65.09 -34.86 -19.93
CA PHE A 140 -64.99 -35.78 -21.06
C PHE A 140 -65.37 -37.22 -20.65
N GLN A 141 -64.88 -37.70 -19.50
CA GLN A 141 -65.23 -39.03 -18.99
C GLN A 141 -66.71 -39.13 -18.64
N ASN A 142 -67.29 -38.10 -18.01
CA ASN A 142 -68.70 -38.05 -17.67
C ASN A 142 -69.59 -38.07 -18.93
N MET A 143 -69.23 -37.30 -19.96
CA MET A 143 -69.96 -37.32 -21.23
C MET A 143 -69.91 -38.69 -21.88
N LYS A 144 -68.73 -39.33 -21.90
CA LYS A 144 -68.56 -40.68 -22.44
C LYS A 144 -69.45 -41.72 -21.77
N GLN A 145 -69.74 -41.58 -20.47
CA GLN A 145 -70.57 -42.53 -19.73
C GLN A 145 -72.07 -42.23 -19.76
N TYR A 146 -72.46 -40.95 -19.73
CA TYR A 146 -73.85 -40.58 -19.38
C TYR A 146 -74.52 -39.59 -20.33
N ALA A 147 -73.80 -38.97 -21.27
CA ALA A 147 -74.39 -37.96 -22.15
C ALA A 147 -75.00 -38.55 -23.41
N SER A 148 -76.03 -37.87 -23.94
CA SER A 148 -76.56 -38.16 -25.28
C SER A 148 -75.57 -37.80 -26.39
N ASP A 149 -75.76 -38.33 -27.60
CA ASP A 149 -74.89 -38.05 -28.75
C ASP A 149 -74.78 -36.54 -29.05
N LEU A 150 -75.90 -35.81 -28.98
CA LEU A 150 -75.91 -34.36 -29.21
C LEU A 150 -75.13 -33.60 -28.14
N GLN A 151 -75.31 -33.96 -26.86
CA GLN A 151 -74.56 -33.35 -25.75
C GLN A 151 -73.06 -33.65 -25.84
N THR A 152 -72.71 -34.88 -26.24
CA THR A 152 -71.32 -35.30 -26.45
C THR A 152 -70.68 -34.51 -27.58
N PHE A 153 -71.36 -34.35 -28.72
CA PHE A 153 -70.85 -33.59 -29.86
C PHE A 153 -70.55 -32.12 -29.48
N LEU A 154 -71.49 -31.45 -28.80
CA LEU A 154 -71.32 -30.07 -28.37
C LEU A 154 -70.20 -29.93 -27.33
N GLY A 155 -70.15 -30.83 -26.33
CA GLY A 155 -69.15 -30.75 -25.27
C GLY A 155 -67.73 -31.07 -25.74
N ILE A 156 -67.55 -31.95 -26.73
CA ILE A 156 -66.24 -32.20 -27.34
C ILE A 156 -65.70 -30.92 -27.99
N LYS A 157 -66.55 -30.17 -28.72
CA LYS A 157 -66.11 -28.92 -29.37
C LYS A 157 -65.66 -27.87 -28.37
N GLU A 158 -66.33 -27.76 -27.22
CA GLU A 158 -65.93 -26.85 -26.15
C GLU A 158 -64.60 -27.28 -25.51
N ILE A 159 -64.41 -28.58 -25.26
CA ILE A 159 -63.17 -29.12 -24.70
C ILE A 159 -62.00 -28.94 -25.68
N GLU A 160 -62.19 -29.20 -26.97
CA GLU A 160 -61.15 -29.01 -28.00
C GLU A 160 -60.59 -27.58 -27.98
N ILE A 161 -61.48 -26.57 -27.92
CA ILE A 161 -61.07 -25.15 -27.84
C ILE A 161 -60.22 -24.92 -26.57
N LYS A 162 -60.71 -25.34 -25.40
CA LYS A 162 -59.98 -25.14 -24.14
C LYS A 162 -58.64 -25.88 -24.12
N VAL A 163 -58.57 -27.10 -24.64
CA VAL A 163 -57.31 -27.86 -24.71
C VAL A 163 -56.32 -27.14 -25.61
N TYR A 164 -56.76 -26.69 -26.80
CA TYR A 164 -55.91 -25.98 -27.74
C TYR A 164 -55.35 -24.67 -27.16
N GLU A 165 -56.18 -23.83 -26.54
CA GLU A 165 -55.74 -22.57 -25.92
C GLU A 165 -54.69 -22.80 -24.82
N ASN A 166 -54.91 -23.80 -23.96
CA ASN A 166 -53.99 -24.09 -22.87
C ASN A 166 -52.71 -24.79 -23.36
N GLU A 167 -52.79 -25.59 -24.43
CA GLU A 167 -51.61 -26.15 -25.10
C GLU A 167 -50.72 -25.06 -25.69
N GLN A 168 -51.29 -24.08 -26.40
CA GLN A 168 -50.52 -22.94 -26.93
C GLN A 168 -49.82 -22.16 -25.82
N TYR A 169 -50.52 -21.89 -24.72
CA TYR A 169 -49.90 -21.23 -23.57
C TYR A 169 -48.72 -22.04 -23.00
N LEU A 170 -48.90 -23.34 -22.77
CA LEU A 170 -47.82 -24.19 -22.24
C LEU A 170 -46.63 -24.31 -23.19
N GLN A 171 -46.87 -24.29 -24.50
CA GLN A 171 -45.79 -24.25 -25.50
C GLN A 171 -45.02 -22.93 -25.46
N SER A 172 -45.67 -21.81 -25.14
CA SER A 172 -45.01 -20.50 -25.01
C SER A 172 -44.08 -20.38 -23.79
N LEU A 173 -44.17 -21.32 -22.83
CA LEU A 173 -43.32 -21.35 -21.63
C LEU A 173 -42.04 -22.19 -21.79
N LYS A 174 -41.88 -22.91 -22.91
CA LYS A 174 -40.70 -23.73 -23.23
C LYS A 174 -39.66 -22.91 -24.01
#